data_AF-A0A9W8GRZ4-F1
#
_entry.id   AF-A0A9W8GRZ4-F1
#
_cell.length_a   1.000
_cell.length_b   1.000
_cell.length_c   1.000
_cell.angle_alpha   90.00
_cell.angle_beta   90.00
_cell.angle_gamma   90.00
#
_symmetry.space_group_name_H-M   'P 1'
#
loop_
_entity.id
_entity.type
_entity.pdbx_description
1 polymer ?
#
loop_
_entity_poly.entity_id
_entity_poly.type
_entity_poly.pdbx_seq_one_letter_code
_entity_poly.pdbx_strand_id
1 'polypeptide(L)'
;MGNDGGSIPRRNEMVREKKKDEKADRKNQAIAQNFFCALSKLPLQEPIVGDELGRLYNREAVLEYLLDRSAFGDGHSICDNIQSLKDVKTLKLTANPTTSKKPTSLDGQPAARFVCPITMKEMNGNSAFEFIWSCGCVFSEKARRELPDASTCIVCDAPFVDSDVVPINSVDLESLDTLKGRMAVRKREREDRKKVASKAKSKSKNGKRKHEDDGGGTESGAANKTGLKAAKTQKSNGMS
;
A
#
# COMPACT_ATOMS: atom_id res chain seq x y z
N MET A 1 -67.37 -37.93 5.96
CA MET A 1 -66.11 -37.25 6.37
C MET A 1 -65.00 -37.81 5.50
N GLY A 2 -64.27 -36.96 4.77
CA GLY A 2 -63.19 -37.39 3.89
C GLY A 2 -63.04 -36.44 2.70
N ASN A 3 -62.49 -35.26 2.94
CA ASN A 3 -62.03 -34.36 1.88
C ASN A 3 -60.53 -34.18 2.07
N ASP A 4 -59.75 -35.14 1.59
CA ASP A 4 -58.30 -35.03 1.52
C ASP A 4 -57.97 -34.30 0.22
N GLY A 5 -57.94 -32.96 0.35
CA GLY A 5 -57.63 -32.05 -0.74
C GLY A 5 -56.17 -32.22 -1.14
N GLY A 6 -55.96 -32.96 -2.23
CA GLY A 6 -54.65 -33.15 -2.83
C GLY A 6 -53.90 -31.82 -2.95
N SER A 7 -52.82 -31.71 -2.19
CA SER A 7 -51.90 -30.58 -2.21
C SER A 7 -51.26 -30.50 -3.59
N ILE A 8 -51.71 -29.55 -4.41
CA ILE A 8 -51.09 -29.22 -5.69
C ILE A 8 -49.66 -28.74 -5.39
N PRO A 9 -48.61 -29.46 -5.84
CA PRO A 9 -47.23 -29.06 -5.57
C PRO A 9 -46.97 -27.69 -6.18
N ARG A 10 -46.35 -26.79 -5.41
CA ARG A 10 -46.02 -25.45 -5.93
C ARG A 10 -44.94 -25.59 -7.00
N ARG A 11 -44.86 -24.64 -7.93
CA ARG A 11 -43.87 -24.65 -9.03
C ARG A 11 -42.42 -24.84 -8.54
N ASN A 12 -42.09 -24.30 -7.36
CA ASN A 12 -40.78 -24.39 -6.72
C ASN A 12 -40.45 -25.81 -6.20
N GLU A 13 -41.46 -26.67 -6.02
CA GLU A 13 -41.31 -28.08 -5.63
C GLU A 13 -41.22 -28.98 -6.87
N MET A 14 -41.87 -28.58 -7.97
CA MET A 14 -41.88 -29.33 -9.23
C MET A 14 -40.68 -28.99 -10.14
N VAL A 15 -40.13 -27.78 -10.01
CA VAL A 15 -39.00 -27.30 -10.80
C VAL A 15 -37.93 -26.78 -9.86
N ARG A 16 -36.77 -27.44 -9.87
CA ARG A 16 -35.59 -27.06 -9.11
C ARG A 16 -35.12 -25.67 -9.58
N GLU A 17 -35.50 -24.63 -8.86
CA GLU A 17 -35.06 -23.26 -9.17
C GLU A 17 -33.53 -23.20 -9.06
N LYS A 18 -32.87 -22.67 -10.11
CA LYS A 18 -31.42 -22.51 -10.15
C LYS A 18 -30.98 -21.56 -9.03
N LYS A 19 -30.08 -22.00 -8.14
CA LYS A 19 -29.40 -21.17 -7.12
C LYS A 19 -28.91 -19.87 -7.77
N LYS A 20 -29.44 -18.74 -7.31
CA LYS A 20 -29.13 -17.39 -7.83
C LYS A 20 -27.96 -16.74 -7.08
N ASP A 21 -27.37 -17.44 -6.12
CA ASP A 21 -26.69 -16.80 -4.99
C ASP A 21 -25.19 -16.54 -5.24
N GLU A 22 -24.48 -17.45 -5.92
CA GLU A 22 -23.02 -17.39 -6.06
C GLU A 22 -22.51 -16.11 -6.78
N LYS A 23 -23.29 -15.59 -7.74
CA LYS A 23 -22.94 -14.34 -8.45
C LYS A 23 -23.26 -13.07 -7.65
N ALA A 24 -24.27 -13.12 -6.79
CA ALA A 24 -24.61 -11.98 -5.92
C ALA A 24 -23.53 -11.82 -4.83
N ASP A 25 -23.07 -12.93 -4.26
CA ASP A 25 -22.04 -12.93 -3.23
C ASP A 25 -20.71 -12.36 -3.72
N ARG A 26 -20.27 -12.73 -4.93
CA ARG A 26 -19.02 -12.21 -5.50
C ARG A 26 -19.05 -10.68 -5.70
N LYS A 27 -20.18 -10.13 -6.11
CA LYS A 27 -20.34 -8.67 -6.28
C LYS A 27 -20.29 -7.96 -4.93
N ASN A 28 -20.98 -8.50 -3.93
CA ASN A 28 -20.98 -7.92 -2.59
C ASN A 28 -19.59 -7.97 -1.95
N GLN A 29 -18.85 -9.05 -2.15
CA GLN A 29 -17.45 -9.15 -1.70
C GLN A 29 -16.56 -8.11 -2.38
N ALA A 30 -16.70 -7.93 -3.70
CA ALA A 30 -15.95 -6.93 -4.43
C ALA A 30 -16.24 -5.51 -3.92
N ILE A 31 -17.51 -5.19 -3.65
CA ILE A 31 -17.90 -3.92 -3.03
C ILE A 31 -17.31 -3.80 -1.63
N ALA A 32 -17.42 -4.81 -0.78
CA ALA A 32 -16.87 -4.79 0.57
C ALA A 32 -15.37 -4.49 0.56
N GLN A 33 -14.62 -5.14 -0.33
CA GLN A 33 -13.17 -4.99 -0.43
C GLN A 33 -12.72 -3.63 -1.02
N ASN A 34 -13.51 -3.03 -1.92
CA ASN A 34 -13.13 -1.79 -2.61
C ASN A 34 -13.65 -0.53 -1.92
N PHE A 35 -14.68 -0.62 -1.08
CA PHE A 35 -15.30 0.54 -0.43
C PHE A 35 -15.01 0.63 1.06
N PHE A 36 -14.62 -0.47 1.72
CA PHE A 36 -14.44 -0.51 3.16
C PHE A 36 -13.03 -0.93 3.55
N CYS A 37 -12.57 -0.40 4.68
CA CYS A 37 -11.32 -0.77 5.32
C CYS A 37 -11.37 -2.24 5.72
N ALA A 38 -10.38 -3.02 5.30
CA ALA A 38 -10.32 -4.43 5.62
C ALA A 38 -10.24 -4.69 7.13
N LEU A 39 -9.67 -3.76 7.91
CA LEU A 39 -9.52 -3.86 9.36
C LEU A 39 -10.75 -3.33 10.11
N SER A 40 -11.04 -2.03 10.01
CA SER A 40 -12.13 -1.40 10.79
C SER A 40 -13.54 -1.62 10.23
N LYS A 41 -13.67 -2.15 9.00
CA LYS A 41 -14.93 -2.28 8.25
C LYS A 41 -15.67 -0.96 8.00
N LEU A 42 -15.05 0.17 8.32
CA LEU A 42 -15.57 1.50 8.02
C LEU A 42 -15.29 1.87 6.56
N PRO A 43 -16.05 2.79 5.95
CA PRO A 43 -15.77 3.28 4.60
C PRO A 43 -14.32 3.77 4.47
N LEU A 44 -13.72 3.51 3.32
CA LEU A 44 -12.36 3.97 3.03
C LEU A 44 -12.31 5.50 3.01
N GLN A 45 -11.38 6.08 3.77
CA GLN A 45 -11.16 7.51 3.90
C GLN A 45 -9.68 7.83 3.75
N GLU A 46 -9.37 8.90 3.02
CA GLU A 46 -8.01 9.36 2.85
C GLU A 46 -7.45 9.89 4.19
N PRO A 47 -6.20 9.56 4.56
CA PRO A 47 -5.23 8.78 3.78
C PRO A 47 -5.46 7.26 3.84
N ILE A 48 -5.53 6.63 2.66
CA ILE A 48 -5.68 5.17 2.50
C ILE A 48 -4.30 4.53 2.37
N VAL A 49 -4.12 3.37 2.97
CA VAL A 49 -2.89 2.57 2.89
C VAL A 49 -3.17 1.18 2.34
N GLY A 50 -2.21 0.63 1.59
CA GLY A 50 -2.22 -0.75 1.10
C GLY A 50 -1.09 -1.59 1.71
N ASP A 51 -1.34 -2.86 1.98
CA ASP A 51 -0.30 -3.83 2.35
C ASP A 51 0.28 -4.55 1.11
N GLU A 52 1.34 -5.35 1.30
CA GLU A 52 1.94 -6.10 0.19
C GLU A 52 1.05 -7.23 -0.36
N LEU A 53 -0.09 -7.53 0.29
CA LEU A 53 -1.11 -8.46 -0.21
C LEU A 53 -2.22 -7.76 -0.99
N GLY A 54 -2.16 -6.44 -1.13
CA GLY A 54 -3.16 -5.68 -1.87
C GLY A 54 -4.41 -5.33 -1.10
N ARG A 55 -4.44 -5.51 0.23
CA ARG A 55 -5.58 -5.13 1.08
C ARG A 55 -5.54 -3.64 1.38
N LEU A 56 -6.72 -3.02 1.44
CA LEU A 56 -6.87 -1.58 1.69
C LEU A 56 -7.30 -1.30 3.12
N TYR A 57 -6.70 -0.28 3.72
CA TYR A 57 -6.97 0.13 5.09
C TYR A 57 -7.04 1.65 5.22
N ASN A 58 -7.84 2.13 6.17
CA ASN A 58 -7.71 3.50 6.66
C ASN A 58 -6.43 3.59 7.50
N ARG A 59 -5.60 4.61 7.24
CA ARG A 59 -4.35 4.79 7.99
C ARG A 59 -4.58 4.87 9.50
N GLU A 60 -5.67 5.52 9.91
CA GLU A 60 -6.06 5.66 11.32
C GLU A 60 -6.32 4.29 11.97
N ALA A 61 -7.06 3.40 11.31
CA ALA A 61 -7.32 2.05 11.82
C ALA A 61 -6.03 1.23 11.99
N VAL A 62 -5.08 1.37 11.05
CA VAL A 62 -3.77 0.70 11.17
C VAL A 62 -2.99 1.26 12.37
N LEU A 63 -3.01 2.57 12.60
CA LEU A 63 -2.35 3.18 13.75
C LEU A 63 -2.94 2.69 15.07
N GLU A 64 -4.26 2.68 15.17
CA GLU A 64 -4.99 2.17 16.33
C GLU A 64 -4.62 0.70 16.62
N TYR A 65 -4.61 -0.15 15.60
CA TYR A 65 -4.23 -1.55 15.75
C TYR A 65 -2.75 -1.76 16.13
N LEU A 66 -1.85 -0.89 15.64
CA LEU A 66 -0.45 -0.95 16.03
C LEU A 66 -0.22 -0.54 17.49
N LEU A 67 -1.10 0.31 18.05
CA LEU A 67 -1.09 0.69 19.46
C LEU A 67 -1.74 -0.37 20.34
N ASP A 68 -2.89 -0.90 19.91
CA ASP A 68 -3.63 -1.96 20.59
C ASP A 68 -4.03 -3.06 19.60
N ARG A 69 -3.36 -4.22 19.73
CA ARG A 69 -3.61 -5.40 18.89
C ARG A 69 -4.96 -6.05 19.14
N SER A 70 -5.63 -5.70 20.24
CA SER A 70 -6.96 -6.19 20.60
C SER A 70 -8.10 -5.26 20.19
N ALA A 71 -7.81 -4.06 19.68
CA ALA A 71 -8.81 -3.07 19.28
C ALA A 71 -9.79 -3.60 18.21
N PHE A 72 -9.32 -4.52 17.36
CA PHE A 72 -10.13 -5.15 16.33
C PHE A 72 -10.12 -6.66 16.55
N GLY A 73 -11.29 -7.25 16.82
CA GLY A 73 -11.39 -8.67 17.20
C GLY A 73 -10.81 -9.66 16.17
N ASP A 74 -11.00 -9.39 14.88
CA ASP A 74 -10.43 -10.17 13.77
C ASP A 74 -9.10 -9.61 13.23
N GLY A 75 -8.57 -8.55 13.86
CA GLY A 75 -7.41 -7.80 13.39
C GLY A 75 -6.15 -8.64 13.21
N HIS A 76 -5.92 -9.65 14.06
CA HIS A 76 -4.77 -10.54 13.93
C HIS A 76 -4.82 -11.37 12.64
N SER A 77 -5.98 -11.89 12.27
CA SER A 77 -6.15 -12.68 11.04
C SER A 77 -6.02 -11.85 9.75
N ILE A 78 -6.36 -10.57 9.83
CA ILE A 78 -6.40 -9.67 8.67
C ILE A 78 -5.05 -8.95 8.50
N CYS A 79 -4.42 -8.56 9.59
CA CYS A 79 -3.22 -7.73 9.60
C CYS A 79 -2.02 -8.44 10.21
N ASP A 80 -1.95 -9.76 10.12
CA ASP A 80 -0.84 -10.58 10.65
C ASP A 80 0.55 -10.06 10.19
N ASN A 81 0.61 -9.65 8.92
CA ASN A 81 1.84 -9.15 8.29
C ASN A 81 2.23 -7.73 8.72
N ILE A 82 1.32 -6.96 9.30
CA ILE A 82 1.51 -5.54 9.61
C ILE A 82 2.08 -5.42 11.03
N GLN A 83 3.39 -5.27 11.13
CA GLN A 83 4.10 -5.09 12.41
C GLN A 83 4.44 -3.62 12.68
N SER A 84 4.54 -2.82 11.62
CA SER A 84 4.91 -1.42 11.66
C SER A 84 4.31 -0.65 10.48
N LEU A 85 4.31 0.69 10.57
CA LEU A 85 3.89 1.56 9.46
C LEU A 85 4.74 1.44 8.19
N LYS A 86 5.87 0.74 8.25
CA LYS A 86 6.74 0.48 7.09
C LYS A 86 6.26 -0.72 6.27
N ASP A 87 5.33 -1.50 6.80
CA ASP A 87 4.77 -2.70 6.18
C ASP A 87 3.48 -2.36 5.41
N VAL A 88 3.12 -1.07 5.36
CA VAL A 88 2.03 -0.52 4.58
C VAL A 88 2.52 0.67 3.76
N LYS A 89 1.90 0.90 2.60
CA LYS A 89 2.19 2.01 1.69
C LYS A 89 1.00 2.94 1.61
N THR A 90 1.22 4.25 1.77
CA THR A 90 0.19 5.25 1.50
C THR A 90 -0.07 5.34 0.01
N LEU A 91 -1.34 5.17 -0.36
CA LEU A 91 -1.78 5.11 -1.74
C LEU A 91 -2.17 6.50 -2.24
N LYS A 92 -1.84 6.77 -3.50
CA LYS A 92 -2.26 7.97 -4.25
C LYS A 92 -3.40 7.56 -5.17
N LEU A 93 -4.61 7.67 -4.64
CA LEU A 93 -5.84 7.40 -5.38
C LEU A 93 -6.35 8.69 -6.01
N THR A 94 -6.96 8.58 -7.19
CA THR A 94 -7.56 9.73 -7.86
C THR A 94 -9.05 9.77 -7.52
N ALA A 95 -9.49 10.86 -6.90
CA ALA A 95 -10.90 11.05 -6.56
C ALA A 95 -11.78 11.03 -7.82
N ASN A 96 -12.94 10.37 -7.72
CA ASN A 96 -13.91 10.33 -8.79
C ASN A 96 -14.74 11.63 -8.79
N PRO A 97 -14.68 12.45 -9.87
CA PRO A 97 -15.43 13.71 -9.93
C PRO A 97 -16.96 13.50 -9.99
N THR A 98 -17.44 12.29 -10.27
CA THR A 98 -18.89 12.00 -10.37
C THR A 98 -19.53 11.70 -9.02
N THR A 99 -18.76 11.22 -8.03
CA THR A 99 -19.29 10.81 -6.71
C THR A 99 -19.94 11.97 -5.98
N SER A 100 -19.37 13.18 -6.04
CA SER A 100 -19.93 14.36 -5.38
C SER A 100 -21.30 14.77 -5.89
N LYS A 101 -21.67 14.34 -7.11
CA LYS A 101 -22.95 14.67 -7.75
C LYS A 101 -23.99 13.57 -7.57
N LYS A 102 -23.57 12.32 -7.42
CA LYS A 102 -24.44 11.15 -7.25
C LYS A 102 -23.78 10.16 -6.29
N PRO A 103 -24.21 10.10 -5.01
CA PRO A 103 -23.62 9.19 -4.03
C PRO A 103 -23.94 7.71 -4.32
N THR A 104 -24.95 7.46 -5.14
CA THR A 104 -25.36 6.14 -5.59
C THR A 104 -25.28 6.04 -7.11
N SER A 105 -24.72 4.94 -7.60
CA SER A 105 -24.74 4.56 -9.00
C SER A 105 -26.15 4.24 -9.48
N LEU A 106 -26.35 4.18 -10.80
CA LEU A 106 -27.64 3.89 -11.43
C LEU A 106 -28.24 2.55 -10.96
N ASP A 107 -27.40 1.59 -10.58
CA ASP A 107 -27.78 0.27 -10.09
C ASP A 107 -28.08 0.22 -8.57
N GLY A 108 -28.22 1.38 -7.91
CA GLY A 108 -28.46 1.49 -6.47
C GLY A 108 -27.26 1.15 -5.58
N GLN A 109 -26.08 0.94 -6.18
CA GLN A 109 -24.82 0.66 -5.48
C GLN A 109 -24.13 1.95 -5.05
N PRO A 110 -23.25 1.94 -4.02
CA PRO A 110 -22.45 3.10 -3.68
C PRO A 110 -21.58 3.53 -4.87
N ALA A 111 -21.58 4.83 -5.17
CA ALA A 111 -20.75 5.37 -6.24
C ALA A 111 -19.27 5.24 -5.89
N ALA A 112 -18.47 4.73 -6.82
CA ALA A 112 -17.03 4.53 -6.62
C ALA A 112 -16.35 5.85 -6.29
N ARG A 113 -15.72 5.96 -5.11
CA ARG A 113 -15.06 7.20 -4.67
C ARG A 113 -13.80 7.53 -5.47
N PHE A 114 -13.21 6.53 -6.11
CA PHE A 114 -11.93 6.63 -6.81
C PHE A 114 -12.01 6.08 -8.23
N VAL A 115 -11.18 6.63 -9.11
CA VAL A 115 -11.05 6.25 -10.52
C VAL A 115 -9.59 6.04 -10.89
N CYS A 116 -9.32 5.28 -11.94
CA CYS A 116 -8.00 5.23 -12.56
C CYS A 116 -7.72 6.59 -13.25
N PRO A 117 -6.56 7.23 -13.00
CA PRO A 117 -6.20 8.50 -13.65
C PRO A 117 -6.03 8.40 -15.17
N ILE A 118 -5.88 7.19 -15.72
CA ILE A 118 -5.55 6.96 -17.14
C ILE A 118 -6.78 6.45 -17.89
N THR A 119 -7.35 5.34 -17.45
CA THR A 119 -8.49 4.71 -18.13
C THR A 119 -9.84 5.29 -17.71
N MET A 120 -9.86 6.18 -16.70
CA MET A 120 -11.07 6.72 -16.06
C MET A 120 -12.05 5.65 -15.56
N LYS A 121 -11.59 4.40 -15.40
CA LYS A 121 -12.41 3.32 -14.85
C LYS A 121 -12.60 3.51 -13.35
N GLU A 122 -13.80 3.18 -12.88
CA GLU A 122 -14.17 3.25 -11.48
C GLU A 122 -13.57 2.10 -10.67
N MET A 123 -13.04 2.41 -9.49
CA MET A 123 -12.56 1.43 -8.52
C MET A 123 -13.72 0.91 -7.68
N ASN A 124 -14.56 0.06 -8.28
CA ASN A 124 -15.75 -0.53 -7.67
C ASN A 124 -15.70 -2.08 -7.62
N GLY A 125 -14.54 -2.67 -7.91
CA GLY A 125 -14.35 -4.12 -7.96
C GLY A 125 -14.76 -4.78 -9.28
N ASN A 126 -15.29 -4.05 -10.26
CA ASN A 126 -15.53 -4.59 -11.61
C ASN A 126 -14.28 -4.57 -12.49
N SER A 127 -13.34 -3.65 -12.21
CA SER A 127 -12.05 -3.57 -12.89
C SER A 127 -10.94 -3.92 -11.92
N ALA A 128 -9.92 -4.63 -12.39
CA ALA A 128 -8.72 -4.91 -11.61
C ALA A 128 -7.86 -3.64 -11.49
N PHE A 129 -7.42 -3.36 -10.27
CA PHE A 129 -6.50 -2.26 -9.95
C PHE A 129 -5.24 -2.82 -9.34
N GLU A 130 -4.16 -2.08 -9.47
CA GLU A 130 -2.87 -2.38 -8.87
C GLU A 130 -2.21 -1.07 -8.44
N PHE A 131 -1.24 -1.19 -7.55
CA PHE A 131 -0.42 -0.06 -7.14
C PHE A 131 1.05 -0.43 -7.14
N ILE A 132 1.89 0.59 -7.26
CA ILE A 132 3.34 0.43 -7.25
C ILE A 132 3.86 0.70 -5.84
N TRP A 133 4.50 -0.28 -5.22
CA TRP A 133 5.00 -0.19 -3.85
C TRP A 133 6.01 0.94 -3.64
N SER A 134 6.87 1.20 -4.64
CA SER A 134 7.90 2.24 -4.57
C SER A 134 7.32 3.65 -4.46
N CYS A 135 6.26 3.98 -5.22
CA CYS A 135 5.71 5.34 -5.30
C CYS A 135 4.29 5.52 -4.69
N GLY A 136 3.53 4.45 -4.56
CA GLY A 136 2.15 4.42 -4.05
C GLY A 136 1.08 4.83 -5.05
N CYS A 137 1.41 5.08 -6.32
CA CYS A 137 0.41 5.39 -7.34
C CYS A 137 -0.47 4.19 -7.64
N VAL A 138 -1.78 4.43 -7.78
CA VAL A 138 -2.79 3.42 -8.06
C VAL A 138 -3.38 3.63 -9.45
N PHE A 139 -3.50 2.58 -10.24
CA PHE A 139 -4.13 2.60 -11.56
C PHE A 139 -4.71 1.23 -11.93
N SER A 140 -5.53 1.20 -12.98
CA SER A 140 -6.12 -0.06 -13.45
C SER A 140 -5.04 -0.93 -14.11
N GLU A 141 -5.13 -2.25 -13.93
CA GLU A 141 -4.22 -3.23 -14.56
C GLU A 141 -4.15 -3.05 -16.09
N LYS A 142 -5.27 -2.68 -16.72
CA LYS A 142 -5.33 -2.38 -18.16
C LYS A 142 -4.39 -1.25 -18.57
N ALA A 143 -4.24 -0.23 -17.73
CA ALA A 143 -3.35 0.90 -18.01
C ALA A 143 -1.88 0.45 -18.09
N ARG A 144 -1.46 -0.46 -17.20
CA ARG A 144 -0.10 -1.02 -17.25
C ARG A 144 0.13 -1.96 -18.42
N ARG A 145 -0.88 -2.77 -18.77
CA ARG A 145 -0.80 -3.69 -19.92
C ARG A 145 -0.71 -2.95 -21.26
N GLU A 146 -1.37 -1.80 -21.37
CA GLU A 146 -1.41 -0.99 -22.60
C GLU A 146 -0.22 -0.02 -22.74
N LEU A 147 0.45 0.34 -21.64
CA LEU A 147 1.61 1.25 -21.60
C LEU A 147 2.84 0.51 -21.01
N PRO A 148 3.61 -0.21 -21.85
CA PRO A 148 4.60 -1.19 -21.42
C PRO A 148 5.96 -0.60 -21.02
N ASP A 149 6.04 0.67 -20.60
CA ASP A 149 7.26 1.23 -20.01
C ASP A 149 7.51 0.57 -18.64
N ALA A 150 8.03 -0.66 -18.67
CA ALA A 150 8.01 -1.63 -17.57
C ALA A 150 8.82 -1.20 -16.34
N SER A 151 9.65 -0.16 -16.46
CA SER A 151 10.56 0.28 -15.39
C SER A 151 10.20 1.62 -14.77
N THR A 152 9.16 2.32 -15.25
CA THR A 152 8.80 3.67 -14.77
C THR A 152 7.30 3.85 -14.58
N CYS A 153 6.90 4.44 -13.46
CA CYS A 153 5.50 4.62 -13.12
C CYS A 153 4.81 5.63 -14.05
N ILE A 154 3.83 5.18 -14.82
CA ILE A 154 3.03 5.98 -15.76
C ILE A 154 2.28 7.20 -15.16
N VAL A 155 2.23 7.34 -13.84
CA VAL A 155 1.56 8.46 -13.15
C VAL A 155 2.55 9.50 -12.61
N CYS A 156 3.77 9.10 -12.27
CA CYS A 156 4.72 9.99 -11.57
C CYS A 156 6.19 9.81 -11.99
N ASP A 157 6.44 9.02 -13.03
CA ASP A 157 7.75 8.69 -13.62
C ASP A 157 8.77 8.08 -12.67
N ALA A 158 8.35 7.69 -11.46
CA ALA A 158 9.23 7.06 -10.49
C ALA A 158 9.64 5.66 -10.97
N PRO A 159 10.93 5.29 -10.85
CA PRO A 159 11.39 3.96 -11.23
C PRO A 159 10.82 2.90 -10.30
N PHE A 160 10.50 1.73 -10.86
CA PHE A 160 10.05 0.57 -10.10
C PHE A 160 10.51 -0.73 -10.76
N VAL A 161 10.44 -1.83 -10.01
CA VAL A 161 10.68 -3.18 -10.54
C VAL A 161 9.38 -3.99 -10.53
N ASP A 162 9.25 -5.00 -11.37
CA ASP A 162 8.01 -5.79 -11.47
C ASP A 162 7.51 -6.38 -10.13
N SER A 163 8.42 -6.64 -9.19
CA SER A 163 8.06 -7.11 -7.85
C SER A 163 7.35 -6.05 -7.01
N ASP A 164 7.48 -4.75 -7.33
CA ASP A 164 6.79 -3.63 -6.71
C ASP A 164 5.34 -3.48 -7.16
N VAL A 165 4.92 -4.19 -8.22
CA VAL A 165 3.53 -4.18 -8.65
C VAL A 165 2.71 -5.08 -7.72
N VAL A 166 1.74 -4.48 -7.04
CA VAL A 166 0.83 -5.15 -6.10
C VAL A 166 -0.61 -5.01 -6.59
N PRO A 167 -1.24 -6.11 -7.06
CA PRO A 167 -2.66 -6.13 -7.38
C PRO A 167 -3.52 -5.84 -6.13
N ILE A 168 -4.51 -4.96 -6.27
CA ILE A 168 -5.44 -4.62 -5.20
C ILE A 168 -6.52 -5.71 -5.11
N ASN A 169 -6.76 -6.21 -3.90
CA ASN A 169 -7.81 -7.17 -3.57
C ASN A 169 -7.85 -8.39 -4.53
N SER A 170 -6.68 -8.97 -4.86
CA SER A 170 -6.63 -10.15 -5.71
C SER A 170 -7.33 -11.33 -5.04
N VAL A 171 -8.33 -11.89 -5.71
CA VAL A 171 -9.04 -13.11 -5.28
C VAL A 171 -8.33 -14.39 -5.69
N ASP A 172 -7.33 -14.28 -6.57
CA ASP A 172 -6.58 -15.42 -7.07
C ASP A 172 -5.54 -15.91 -6.05
N LEU A 173 -5.62 -17.20 -5.72
CA LEU A 173 -4.78 -17.82 -4.69
C LEU A 173 -3.30 -17.87 -5.12
N GLU A 174 -3.03 -18.13 -6.40
CA GLU A 174 -1.65 -18.17 -6.93
C GLU A 174 -0.99 -16.79 -6.84
N SER A 175 -1.75 -15.74 -7.17
CA SER A 175 -1.33 -14.36 -6.99
C SER A 175 -1.04 -14.06 -5.52
N LEU A 176 -1.91 -14.48 -4.59
CA LEU A 176 -1.70 -14.26 -3.15
C LEU A 176 -0.46 -14.96 -2.61
N ASP A 177 -0.19 -16.21 -3.01
CA ASP A 177 1.00 -16.92 -2.56
C ASP A 177 2.29 -16.32 -3.16
N THR A 178 2.23 -15.85 -4.40
CA THR A 178 3.32 -15.06 -4.99
C THR A 178 3.59 -13.79 -4.19
N LEU A 179 2.53 -13.06 -3.80
CA LEU A 179 2.66 -11.84 -2.98
C LEU A 179 3.22 -12.13 -1.59
N LYS A 180 2.79 -13.20 -0.92
CA LYS A 180 3.37 -13.65 0.36
C LYS A 180 4.85 -14.00 0.21
N GLY A 181 5.24 -14.66 -0.87
CA GLY A 181 6.63 -14.97 -1.19
C GLY A 181 7.48 -13.69 -1.32
N ARG A 182 7.00 -12.71 -2.10
CA ARG A 182 7.66 -11.41 -2.28
C ARG A 182 7.81 -10.66 -0.95
N MET A 183 6.77 -10.64 -0.14
CA MET A 183 6.78 -10.02 1.19
C MET A 183 7.81 -10.67 2.13
N ALA A 184 7.88 -12.00 2.15
CA ALA A 184 8.86 -12.71 2.96
C ALA A 184 10.31 -12.38 2.55
N VAL A 185 10.57 -12.25 1.24
CA VAL A 185 11.87 -11.83 0.71
C VAL A 185 12.21 -10.41 1.16
N ARG A 186 11.32 -9.43 0.96
CA ARG A 186 11.53 -8.04 1.39
C ARG A 186 11.79 -7.91 2.89
N LYS A 187 11.07 -8.69 3.70
CA LYS A 187 11.25 -8.71 5.16
C LYS A 187 12.66 -9.18 5.53
N ARG A 188 13.14 -10.28 4.93
CA ARG A 188 14.49 -10.81 5.13
C ARG A 188 15.57 -9.81 4.72
N GLU A 189 15.45 -9.22 3.53
CA GLU A 189 16.40 -8.21 3.05
C GLU A 189 16.49 -7.00 3.99
N ARG A 190 15.35 -6.55 4.52
CA ARG A 190 15.31 -5.44 5.48
C ARG A 190 15.96 -5.80 6.81
N GLU A 191 15.78 -7.02 7.29
CA GLU A 191 16.45 -7.53 8.49
C GLU A 191 17.96 -7.63 8.30
N ASP A 192 18.41 -8.13 7.16
CA ASP A 192 19.83 -8.27 6.86
C ASP A 192 20.52 -6.91 6.70
N ARG A 193 19.86 -5.94 6.05
CA ARG A 193 20.34 -4.54 6.00
C ARG A 193 20.50 -3.94 7.41
N LYS A 194 19.59 -4.23 8.35
CA LYS A 194 19.71 -3.79 9.75
C LYS A 194 20.89 -4.46 10.47
N LYS A 195 21.12 -5.75 10.24
CA LYS A 195 22.27 -6.49 10.82
C LYS A 195 23.60 -5.93 10.32
N VAL A 196 23.70 -5.59 9.03
CA VAL A 196 24.91 -4.98 8.47
C VAL A 196 25.13 -3.57 9.06
N ALA A 197 24.09 -2.75 9.13
CA ALA A 197 24.18 -1.39 9.67
C ALA A 197 24.58 -1.36 11.17
N SER A 198 24.08 -2.31 11.97
CA SER A 198 24.44 -2.42 13.39
C SER A 198 25.91 -2.85 13.59
N LYS A 199 26.40 -3.81 12.80
CA LYS A 199 27.83 -4.20 12.81
C LYS A 199 28.76 -3.05 12.46
N ALA A 200 28.41 -2.25 11.43
CA ALA A 200 29.20 -1.07 11.05
C ALA A 200 29.29 -0.03 12.19
N LYS A 201 28.17 0.23 12.88
CA LYS A 201 28.13 1.16 14.04
C LYS A 201 28.96 0.65 15.23
N SER A 202 28.98 -0.66 15.49
CA SER A 202 29.77 -1.25 16.57
C SER A 202 31.29 -1.11 16.33
N LYS A 203 31.77 -1.30 15.10
CA LYS A 203 33.18 -1.14 14.74
C LYS A 203 33.64 0.32 14.87
N SER A 204 32.80 1.28 14.49
CA SER A 204 33.11 2.71 14.64
C SER A 204 33.20 3.15 16.12
N LYS A 205 32.34 2.63 17.01
CA LYS A 205 32.45 2.88 18.45
C LYS A 205 33.70 2.25 19.08
N ASN A 206 34.12 1.06 18.63
CA ASN A 206 35.31 0.40 19.17
C ASN A 206 36.63 1.02 18.66
N GLY A 207 36.63 1.62 17.46
CA GLY A 207 37.76 2.41 16.96
C GLY A 207 37.97 3.72 17.71
N LYS A 208 36.88 4.38 18.14
CA LYS A 208 36.96 5.65 18.87
C LYS A 208 37.45 5.49 20.33
N ARG A 209 37.21 4.34 20.96
CA ARG A 209 37.72 4.00 22.31
C ARG A 209 39.21 3.60 22.35
N LYS A 210 39.83 3.31 21.19
CA LYS A 210 41.25 2.95 21.11
C LYS A 210 42.19 4.15 20.88
N HIS A 211 41.66 5.37 20.83
CA HIS A 211 42.45 6.59 20.60
C HIS A 211 42.37 7.61 21.77
N GLU A 212 41.88 7.18 22.93
CA GLU A 212 41.78 8.00 24.17
C GLU A 212 42.60 7.40 25.33
N ASP A 213 43.54 6.48 25.07
CA ASP A 213 44.47 5.94 26.07
C ASP A 213 45.90 5.85 25.51
N ASP A 214 46.43 6.98 25.05
CA ASP A 214 47.88 7.27 25.07
C ASP A 214 48.09 8.78 24.92
N GLY A 215 48.63 9.43 25.96
CA GLY A 215 49.01 10.84 25.91
C GLY A 215 48.61 11.69 27.12
N GLY A 216 49.11 11.35 28.31
CA GLY A 216 49.27 12.32 29.40
C GLY A 216 50.33 13.38 29.03
N GLY A 217 50.00 14.65 29.30
CA GLY A 217 50.77 15.87 29.00
C GLY A 217 52.20 15.92 29.54
N THR A 218 53.00 16.95 29.30
CA THR A 218 52.73 18.38 29.03
C THR A 218 54.07 19.00 28.65
N GLU A 219 54.13 19.98 27.74
CA GLU A 219 54.86 21.24 28.00
C GLU A 219 54.68 22.29 26.89
N SER A 220 54.76 23.53 27.36
CA SER A 220 54.40 24.83 26.80
C SER A 220 55.18 25.27 25.56
N GLY A 221 54.58 26.16 24.76
CA GLY A 221 55.34 26.93 23.77
C GLY A 221 54.48 27.78 22.83
N ALA A 222 54.32 29.06 23.16
CA ALA A 222 53.70 30.06 22.31
C ALA A 222 54.54 30.34 21.05
N ALA A 223 53.91 30.50 19.88
CA ALA A 223 54.31 31.50 18.88
C ALA A 223 53.27 31.63 17.75
N ASN A 224 52.79 32.85 17.66
CA ASN A 224 52.01 33.53 16.63
C ASN A 224 52.53 33.33 15.18
N LYS A 225 51.62 33.27 14.18
CA LYS A 225 51.67 34.06 12.91
C LYS A 225 50.52 33.74 11.94
N THR A 226 49.62 34.73 11.82
CA THR A 226 49.11 35.37 10.59
C THR A 226 48.72 34.54 9.36
N GLY A 227 47.50 34.76 8.85
CA GLY A 227 47.13 34.36 7.48
C GLY A 227 45.69 34.63 7.06
N LEU A 228 45.24 35.89 7.11
CA LEU A 228 44.04 36.38 6.43
C LEU A 228 44.19 36.26 4.90
N LYS A 229 43.13 35.82 4.20
CA LYS A 229 42.50 36.42 2.98
C LYS A 229 41.55 35.39 2.35
N ALA A 230 40.23 35.54 2.43
CA ALA A 230 39.36 36.49 1.74
C ALA A 230 39.03 36.07 0.30
N ALA A 231 37.72 35.98 0.06
CA ALA A 231 37.02 35.71 -1.18
C ALA A 231 37.40 36.66 -2.33
N LYS A 232 37.21 36.17 -3.57
CA LYS A 232 36.98 37.05 -4.72
C LYS A 232 36.00 36.43 -5.71
N THR A 233 34.83 37.06 -5.74
CA THR A 233 33.90 37.20 -6.85
C THR A 233 34.63 37.63 -8.13
N GLN A 234 34.26 37.03 -9.27
CA GLN A 234 34.47 37.62 -10.59
C GLN A 234 33.11 37.94 -11.21
N LYS A 235 32.97 39.20 -11.64
CA LYS A 235 31.89 39.75 -12.47
C LYS A 235 32.56 40.40 -13.70
N SER A 236 31.78 40.43 -14.77
CA SER A 236 31.81 41.32 -15.96
C SER A 236 32.87 41.17 -17.05
N ASN A 237 32.42 40.81 -18.26
CA ASN A 237 32.28 41.64 -19.48
C ASN A 237 31.90 40.66 -20.64
N GLY A 238 31.05 40.92 -21.64
CA GLY A 238 30.61 42.15 -22.31
C GLY A 238 31.00 42.09 -23.80
N MET A 239 30.02 42.26 -24.71
CA MET A 239 30.07 42.30 -26.20
C MET A 239 30.26 40.93 -26.90
N SER A 240 29.44 40.52 -27.87
CA SER A 240 28.64 41.22 -28.90
C SER A 240 27.25 40.60 -29.10
#